data_AF-A0A937J5L5-F1
#
_entry.id   AF-A0A937J5L5-F1
#
_cell.length_a   1.000
_cell.length_b   1.000
_cell.length_c   1.000
_cell.angle_alpha   90.00
_cell.angle_beta   90.00
_cell.angle_gamma   90.00
#
_symmetry.space_group_name_H-M   'P 1'
#
loop_
_entity.id
_entity.type
_entity.pdbx_description
1 polymer ?
#
loop_
_entity_poly.entity_id
_entity_poly.type
_entity_poly.pdbx_seq_one_letter_code
_entity_poly.pdbx_strand_id
1 'polypeptide(L)' 'MALALDEARRAADRGEVPVGAVLTKGDKILAYGGNAQIELHDPTAHAEIRVLREASVRESNYRLPGTTLYVSLEPCTMC' A
#
# COMPACT_ATOMS: atom_id res chain seq x y z
N MET A 1 5.83 -4.15 9.55
CA MET A 1 7.00 -3.79 8.71
C MET A 1 7.46 -4.92 7.79
N ALA A 2 7.74 -6.14 8.27
CA ALA A 2 8.26 -7.22 7.42
C ALA A 2 7.46 -7.48 6.12
N LEU A 3 6.12 -7.49 6.21
CA LEU A 3 5.26 -7.66 5.02
C LEU A 3 5.34 -6.46 4.05
N ALA A 4 5.53 -5.24 4.52
CA ALA A 4 5.71 -4.08 3.63
C ALA A 4 7.02 -4.17 2.84
N LEU A 5 8.09 -4.69 3.46
CA LEU A 5 9.36 -4.96 2.77
C LEU A 5 9.22 -6.12 1.77
N ASP A 6 8.38 -7.12 2.04
CA ASP A 6 8.07 -8.18 1.07
C ASP A 6 7.34 -7.63 -0.15
N GLU A 7 6.34 -6.76 0.06
CA GLU A 7 5.64 -6.08 -1.04
C GLU A 7 6.54 -5.14 -1.86
N ALA A 8 7.50 -4.48 -1.20
CA ALA A 8 8.53 -3.69 -1.88
C ALA A 8 9.41 -4.55 -2.80
N ARG A 9 9.79 -5.76 -2.36
CA ARG A 9 10.54 -6.73 -3.19
C ARG A 9 9.70 -7.21 -4.37
N ARG A 10 8.43 -7.58 -4.13
CA ARG A 10 7.51 -7.97 -5.20
C ARG A 10 7.32 -6.86 -6.24
N ALA A 11 7.27 -5.60 -5.81
CA ALA A 11 7.24 -4.45 -6.73
C ALA A 11 8.52 -4.39 -7.57
N ALA A 12 9.68 -4.53 -6.95
CA ALA A 12 10.97 -4.59 -7.66
C ALA A 12 11.00 -5.72 -8.70
N ASP A 13 10.49 -6.90 -8.36
CA ASP A 13 10.44 -8.07 -9.25
C ASP A 13 9.54 -7.82 -10.48
N ARG A 14 8.55 -6.91 -10.36
CA ARG A 14 7.70 -6.45 -11.47
C ARG A 14 8.31 -5.26 -12.24
N GLY A 15 9.51 -4.81 -11.88
CA GLY A 15 10.18 -3.66 -12.51
C GLY A 15 9.69 -2.29 -12.01
N GLU A 16 8.95 -2.26 -10.90
CA GLU A 16 8.45 -1.03 -10.27
C GLU A 16 9.45 -0.47 -9.26
N VAL A 17 9.21 0.78 -8.82
CA VAL A 17 9.93 1.36 -7.69
C VAL A 17 9.68 0.50 -6.42
N PRO A 18 10.71 0.09 -5.67
CA PRO A 18 10.58 -0.87 -4.57
C PRO A 18 10.00 -0.22 -3.30
N VAL A 19 8.70 0.09 -3.33
CA VAL A 19 7.93 0.58 -2.19
C VAL A 19 6.77 -0.35 -1.93
N GLY A 20 6.57 -0.70 -0.66
CA GLY A 20 5.48 -1.55 -0.20
C GLY A 20 4.77 -0.95 1.01
N ALA A 21 3.47 -1.22 1.12
CA ALA A 21 2.62 -0.73 2.18
C ALA A 21 1.70 -1.83 2.72
N VAL A 22 1.32 -1.72 3.99
CA VAL A 22 0.39 -2.62 4.69
C VAL A 22 -0.47 -1.80 5.63
N LEU A 23 -1.79 -1.95 5.55
CA LEU A 23 -2.73 -1.34 6.49
C LEU A 23 -3.25 -2.40 7.47
N THR A 24 -3.16 -2.10 8.76
CA THR A 24 -3.67 -2.97 9.83
C THR A 24 -4.71 -2.26 10.69
N LYS A 25 -5.54 -3.04 11.40
CA LYS A 25 -6.44 -2.60 12.47
C LYS A 25 -6.21 -3.51 13.67
N GLY A 26 -5.37 -3.07 14.60
CA GLY A 26 -4.77 -3.98 15.58
C GLY A 26 -3.95 -5.06 14.85
N ASP A 27 -4.19 -6.33 15.19
CA ASP A 27 -3.50 -7.49 14.59
C ASP A 27 -4.09 -7.93 13.25
N LYS A 28 -5.24 -7.36 12.83
CA LYS A 28 -5.87 -7.70 11.54
C LYS A 28 -5.23 -6.90 10.42
N ILE A 29 -4.71 -7.59 9.41
CA ILE A 29 -4.29 -6.97 8.14
C ILE A 29 -5.55 -6.70 7.28
N LEU A 30 -5.74 -5.46 6.85
CA LEU A 30 -6.87 -5.05 6.01
C LEU A 30 -6.52 -5.09 4.52
N ALA A 31 -5.33 -4.62 4.15
CA ALA A 31 -4.81 -4.61 2.78
C ALA A 31 -3.29 -4.48 2.78
N TYR A 32 -2.64 -4.88 1.68
CA TYR A 32 -1.20 -4.74 1.47
C TYR A 32 -0.90 -4.69 -0.03
N GLY A 33 0.22 -4.07 -0.42
CA GLY A 33 0.63 -4.00 -1.82
C GLY A 33 1.86 -3.12 -2.03
N GLY A 34 2.50 -3.26 -3.19
CA GLY A 34 3.60 -2.41 -3.62
C GLY A 34 3.23 -1.38 -4.68
N ASN A 35 4.18 -0.57 -5.15
CA ASN A 35 3.95 0.30 -6.32
C ASN A 35 3.58 -0.52 -7.56
N ALA A 36 2.78 0.08 -8.45
CA ALA A 36 2.37 -0.52 -9.74
C ALA A 36 2.08 0.54 -10.81
N GLN A 37 2.87 1.61 -10.86
CA GLN A 37 2.61 2.75 -11.75
C GLN A 37 2.82 2.38 -13.22
N ILE A 38 3.85 1.58 -13.51
CA ILE A 38 4.18 1.10 -14.85
C ILE A 38 3.14 0.07 -15.29
N GLU A 39 2.88 -0.93 -14.45
CA GLU A 39 1.95 -2.04 -14.74
C GLU A 39 0.51 -1.54 -14.98
N LEU A 40 0.04 -0.63 -14.13
CA LEU A 40 -1.34 -0.13 -14.19
C LEU A 40 -1.50 1.12 -15.06
N HIS A 41 -0.41 1.67 -15.61
CA HIS A 41 -0.40 2.93 -16.34
C HIS A 41 -1.09 4.06 -15.56
N ASP A 42 -0.91 4.07 -14.24
CA ASP A 42 -1.55 4.98 -13.29
C ASP A 42 -0.47 5.68 -12.47
N PRO A 43 -0.23 7.00 -12.67
CA PRO A 43 0.81 7.73 -11.93
C PRO A 43 0.52 7.77 -10.42
N THR A 44 -0.72 7.52 -9.99
CA THR A 44 -1.13 7.51 -8.59
C THR A 44 -1.04 6.15 -7.92
N ALA A 45 -0.65 5.08 -8.66
CA ALA A 45 -0.58 3.71 -8.16
C ALA A 45 0.62 3.43 -7.23
N HIS A 46 0.88 4.36 -6.30
CA HIS A 46 1.76 4.20 -5.16
C HIS A 46 1.19 3.16 -4.19
N ALA A 47 2.07 2.47 -3.46
CA ALA A 47 1.70 1.43 -2.49
C ALA A 47 0.64 1.93 -1.48
N GLU A 48 0.82 3.13 -0.94
CA GLU A 48 -0.09 3.77 0.03
C GLU A 48 -1.50 3.93 -0.55
N ILE A 49 -1.60 4.51 -1.75
CA ILE A 49 -2.87 4.77 -2.44
C ILE A 49 -3.59 3.46 -2.76
N ARG A 50 -2.88 2.47 -3.29
CA ARG A 50 -3.45 1.16 -3.62
C ARG A 50 -4.02 0.48 -2.38
N VAL A 51 -3.24 0.45 -1.30
CA VAL A 51 -3.63 -0.18 -0.03
C VAL A 51 -4.84 0.52 0.59
N LEU A 52 -4.88 1.85 0.62
CA LEU A 52 -6.01 2.61 1.16
C LEU A 52 -7.29 2.41 0.34
N ARG A 53 -7.19 2.39 -1.00
CA ARG A 53 -8.34 2.12 -1.89
C ARG A 53 -8.89 0.73 -1.66
N GLU A 54 -8.03 -0.29 -1.61
CA GLU A 54 -8.44 -1.67 -1.36
C GLU A 54 -9.10 -1.84 0.01
N ALA A 55 -8.50 -1.28 1.07
CA ALA A 55 -9.07 -1.32 2.41
C ALA A 55 -10.43 -0.61 2.50
N SER A 56 -10.57 0.54 1.84
CA SER A 56 -11.83 1.31 1.84
C SER A 56 -12.97 0.53 1.19
N VAL A 57 -12.70 -0.19 0.09
CA VAL A 57 -13.67 -1.07 -0.56
C VAL A 57 -14.04 -2.24 0.36
N ARG A 58 -13.03 -2.91 0.96
CA ARG A 58 -13.25 -4.06 1.86
C ARG A 58 -14.08 -3.70 3.09
N GLU A 59 -13.82 -2.55 3.69
CA GLU A 59 -14.55 -2.06 4.87
C GLU A 59 -15.83 -1.30 4.48
N SER A 60 -16.12 -1.15 3.18
CA SER A 60 -17.26 -0.38 2.64
C SER A 60 -17.35 1.03 3.25
N ASN A 61 -16.20 1.65 3.52
CA ASN A 61 -16.10 2.92 4.19
C ASN A 61 -14.78 3.62 3.83
N TYR A 62 -14.86 4.87 3.41
CA TYR A 62 -13.67 5.67 3.09
C TYR A 62 -12.90 6.12 4.35
N ARG A 63 -13.55 6.13 5.52
CA ARG A 63 -12.89 6.39 6.80
C ARG A 63 -12.34 5.09 7.36
N LEU A 64 -11.05 5.09 7.68
CA LEU A 64 -10.32 3.94 8.23
C LEU A 64 -9.82 4.23 9.66
N PRO A 65 -10.69 4.57 10.63
CA PRO A 65 -10.26 4.91 11.98
C PRO A 65 -9.69 3.70 12.74
N GLY A 66 -8.73 3.96 13.63
CA GLY A 66 -8.06 2.91 14.41
C GLY A 66 -7.17 1.99 13.58
N THR A 67 -6.79 2.43 12.38
CA THR A 67 -5.85 1.71 11.52
C THR A 67 -4.44 2.28 11.63
N THR A 68 -3.45 1.51 11.21
CA THR A 68 -2.06 1.94 11.08
C THR A 68 -1.55 1.52 9.70
N LEU A 69 -1.03 2.50 8.96
CA LEU A 69 -0.39 2.26 7.67
C LEU A 69 1.13 2.15 7.89
N TYR A 70 1.71 1.02 7.52
CA TYR A 70 3.14 0.81 7.48
C TYR A 70 3.61 0.92 6.04
N VAL A 71 4.66 1.70 5.79
CA VAL A 71 5.24 1.92 4.47
C VAL A 71 6.76 1.77 4.54
N SER A 72 7.37 1.18 3.52
CA SER A 72 8.81 0.92 3.48
C SER A 72 9.68 2.14 3.17
N LEU A 73 9.06 3.22 2.67
CA LEU A 73 9.68 4.50 2.31
C LEU A 73 8.81 5.63 2.88
N GLU A 74 9.40 6.78 3.20
CA GLU A 74 8.64 7.96 3.60
C GLU A 74 7.64 8.39 2.50
N PRO A 75 6.35 8.59 2.82
CA PRO A 75 5.34 8.99 1.82
C PRO A 75 5.65 10.31 1.14
N CYS A 76 5.29 10.44 -0.14
CA CYS A 76 5.37 11.72 -0.86
C CYS A 76 4.17 12.63 -0.55
N THR A 77 4.19 13.89 -1.01
CA THR A 77 3.10 14.87 -0.77
C THR A 77 1.71 14.42 -1.24
N MET A 78 1.63 13.50 -2.22
CA MET A 78 0.35 12.97 -2.71
C MET A 78 -0.27 11.94 -1.76
N CYS A 79 0.58 11.13 -1.12
CA CYS A 79 0.18 10.00 -0.29
C CYS A 79 -0.27 10.47 1.10
#